data_AF-A0A939JNG8-F1
#
_entry.id   AF-A0A939JNG8-F1
#
_cell.length_a   1.000
_cell.length_b   1.000
_cell.length_c   1.000
_cell.angle_alpha   90.00
_cell.angle_beta   90.00
_cell.angle_gamma   90.00
#
_symmetry.space_group_name_H-M   'P 1'
#
loop_
_entity.id
_entity.type
_entity.pdbx_description
1 polymer ?
#
loop_
_entity_poly.entity_id
_entity_poly.type
_entity_poly.pdbx_seq_one_letter_code
_entity_poly.pdbx_strand_id
1 'polypeptide(L)'
;MMAYPPGDRTVGREALRALWEKVLAHRPRFEPEQPLSTLVSGDIALTSTPPKDGAGARAQVVRRQPDGSWLRLLDQPEFVPPTADR
;
A
#
# COMPACT_ATOMS: atom_id res chain seq x y z
N MET A 1 -4.35 -4.74 -5.89
CA MET A 1 -3.93 -3.61 -6.74
C MET A 1 -3.16 -2.63 -5.88
N MET A 2 -2.23 -1.88 -6.45
CA MET A 2 -1.51 -0.80 -5.79
C MET A 2 -1.59 0.47 -6.64
N ALA A 3 -1.91 1.61 -6.01
CA ALA A 3 -1.86 2.94 -6.63
C ALA A 3 -0.42 3.47 -6.65
N TYR A 4 0.45 2.75 -7.35
CA TYR A 4 1.85 3.08 -7.54
C TYR A 4 2.32 2.57 -8.92
N PRO A 5 3.18 3.31 -9.65
CA PRO A 5 3.76 4.62 -9.29
C PRO A 5 2.71 5.74 -9.19
N PRO A 6 3.04 6.91 -8.60
CA PRO A 6 2.09 8.02 -8.43
C PRO A 6 1.41 8.39 -9.76
N GLY A 7 0.07 8.46 -9.73
CA GLY A 7 -0.75 8.72 -10.92
C GLY A 7 -1.12 7.49 -11.75
N ASP A 8 -0.60 6.31 -11.43
CA ASP A 8 -0.89 5.05 -12.13
C ASP A 8 -1.29 3.91 -11.15
N ARG A 9 -1.60 2.73 -11.69
CA ARG A 9 -2.04 1.56 -10.93
C ARG A 9 -1.33 0.30 -11.39
N THR A 10 -0.71 -0.39 -10.44
CA THR A 10 -0.20 -1.75 -10.63
C THR A 10 -1.29 -2.77 -10.27
N VAL A 11 -1.68 -3.60 -11.24
CA VAL A 11 -2.81 -4.55 -11.12
C VAL A 11 -2.36 -5.99 -11.39
N GLY A 12 -2.79 -6.91 -10.53
CA GLY A 12 -2.46 -8.33 -10.66
C GLY A 12 -1.15 -8.73 -9.98
N ARG A 13 -1.01 -10.03 -9.68
CA ARG A 13 0.09 -10.58 -8.89
C ARG A 13 1.45 -10.47 -9.60
N GLU A 14 1.48 -10.76 -10.90
CA GLU A 14 2.72 -10.69 -11.68
C GLU A 14 3.23 -9.25 -11.85
N ALA A 15 2.33 -8.29 -12.09
CA ALA A 15 2.72 -6.88 -12.14
C ALA A 15 3.24 -6.37 -10.80
N LEU A 16 2.60 -6.77 -9.69
CA LEU A 16 3.09 -6.46 -8.34
C LEU A 16 4.45 -7.08 -8.07
N ARG A 17 4.69 -8.33 -8.51
CA ARG A 17 6.00 -8.98 -8.39
C ARG A 17 7.07 -8.20 -9.14
N ALA A 18 6.85 -7.88 -10.42
CA ALA A 18 7.78 -7.14 -11.25
C ALA A 18 8.05 -5.72 -10.69
N LEU A 19 7.04 -5.07 -10.11
CA LEU A 19 7.20 -3.80 -9.40
C LEU A 19 8.15 -3.96 -8.20
N TRP A 20 7.86 -4.92 -7.31
CA TRP A 20 8.66 -5.13 -6.10
C TRP A 20 10.09 -5.57 -6.40
N GLU A 21 10.32 -6.35 -7.46
CA GLU A 21 11.67 -6.68 -7.94
C GLU A 21 12.49 -5.42 -8.25
N LYS A 22 11.90 -4.47 -8.99
CA LYS A 22 12.53 -3.17 -9.31
C LYS A 22 12.76 -2.35 -8.05
N VAL A 23 11.77 -2.26 -7.16
CA VAL A 23 11.89 -1.50 -5.91
C VAL A 23 13.02 -2.08 -5.05
N LEU A 24 13.03 -3.39 -4.82
CA LEU A 24 14.01 -4.06 -3.98
C LEU A 24 15.44 -4.05 -4.56
N ALA A 25 15.59 -3.99 -5.88
CA ALA A 25 16.90 -3.82 -6.52
C ALA A 25 17.63 -2.54 -6.06
N HIS A 26 16.87 -1.51 -5.66
CA HIS A 26 17.43 -0.25 -5.13
C HIS A 26 17.72 -0.30 -3.62
N ARG A 27 17.53 -1.45 -2.97
CA ARG A 27 17.77 -1.68 -1.52
C ARG A 27 17.14 -0.61 -0.62
N PRO A 28 15.83 -0.33 -0.77
CA PRO A 28 15.15 0.63 0.08
C PRO A 28 15.19 0.20 1.54
N ARG A 29 15.16 1.17 2.45
CA ARG A 29 15.00 0.92 3.88
C ARG A 29 13.53 1.05 4.23
N PHE A 30 12.96 0.00 4.81
CA PHE A 30 11.61 0.02 5.36
C PHE A 30 11.72 0.06 6.89
N GLU A 31 11.20 1.12 7.48
CA GLU A 31 11.09 1.23 8.94
C GLU A 31 9.64 0.99 9.35
N PRO A 32 9.40 0.21 10.41
CA PRO A 32 8.08 0.12 11.00
C PRO A 32 7.60 1.50 11.47
N GLU A 33 6.37 1.82 11.11
CA GLU A 33 5.67 3.03 11.52
C GLU A 33 4.43 2.63 12.32
N GLN A 34 4.07 3.43 13.32
CA GLN A 34 2.92 3.14 14.16
C GLN A 34 1.63 3.33 13.37
N PRO A 35 0.82 2.28 13.13
CA PRO A 35 -0.45 2.43 12.44
C PRO A 35 -1.51 3.05 13.35
N LEU A 36 -2.56 3.60 12.73
CA LEU A 36 -3.83 3.89 13.41
C LEU A 36 -4.57 2.58 13.73
N SER A 37 -5.59 2.69 14.58
CA SER A 37 -6.50 1.59 14.85
C SER A 37 -7.11 1.06 13.54
N THR A 38 -7.00 -0.26 13.33
CA THR A 38 -7.59 -0.92 12.16
C THR A 38 -9.11 -0.91 12.27
N LEU A 39 -9.80 -0.44 11.23
CA LEU A 39 -11.26 -0.47 11.15
C LEU A 39 -11.69 -1.74 10.43
N VAL A 40 -12.48 -2.58 11.09
CA VAL A 40 -12.92 -3.88 10.55
C VAL A 40 -14.41 -3.84 10.24
N SER A 41 -14.80 -4.35 9.07
CA SER A 41 -16.18 -4.53 8.62
C SER A 41 -16.32 -5.89 7.94
N GLY A 42 -16.86 -6.87 8.68
CA GLY A 42 -17.00 -8.25 8.18
C GLY A 42 -15.64 -8.88 7.85
N ASP A 43 -15.47 -9.29 6.60
CA ASP A 43 -14.23 -9.87 6.08
C ASP A 43 -13.30 -8.82 5.45
N ILE A 44 -13.61 -7.53 5.55
CA ILE A 44 -12.77 -6.43 5.07
C ILE A 44 -12.24 -5.60 6.24
N ALA A 45 -11.02 -5.08 6.11
CA ALA A 45 -10.51 -4.08 7.03
C ALA A 45 -9.73 -2.97 6.31
N LEU A 46 -9.79 -1.76 6.88
CA LEU A 46 -8.96 -0.62 6.50
C LEU A 46 -7.81 -0.50 7.50
N THR A 47 -6.58 -0.56 6.99
CA THR A 47 -5.38 -0.17 7.74
C THR A 47 -4.90 1.18 7.25
N SER A 48 -4.35 1.98 8.15
CA SER A 48 -3.77 3.28 7.79
C SER A 48 -2.61 3.65 8.69
N THR A 49 -1.57 4.24 8.12
CA THR A 49 -0.36 4.63 8.83
C THR A 49 0.01 6.07 8.47
N PRO A 50 0.20 6.95 9.46
CA PRO A 50 0.78 8.28 9.25
C PRO A 50 2.28 8.15 8.87
N PRO A 51 2.67 8.52 7.64
CA PRO A 51 4.03 8.42 7.13
C PRO A 51 4.99 9.40 7.82
N LYS A 52 6.22 8.98 8.10
CA LYS A 52 7.31 9.88 8.53
C LYS A 52 7.97 10.63 7.37
N ASP A 53 7.78 10.19 6.14
CA ASP A 53 8.43 10.71 4.93
C ASP A 53 7.58 11.74 4.16
N GLY A 54 6.48 12.20 4.75
CA GLY A 54 5.65 13.24 4.14
C GLY A 54 4.71 12.75 3.03
N ALA A 55 4.57 11.44 2.81
CA ALA A 55 3.65 10.86 1.81
C ALA A 55 2.14 11.07 2.11
N GLY A 56 1.79 11.83 3.16
CA GLY A 56 0.42 12.11 3.59
C GLY A 56 -0.18 10.98 4.42
N ALA A 57 -0.49 9.86 3.79
CA ALA A 57 -1.01 8.65 4.43
C ALA A 57 -0.52 7.40 3.67
N ARG A 58 -0.48 6.26 4.36
CA ARG A 58 -0.50 4.93 3.75
C ARG A 58 -1.81 4.28 4.11
N ALA A 59 -2.57 3.78 3.14
CA ALA A 59 -3.83 3.10 3.41
C ALA A 59 -3.92 1.80 2.63
N GLN A 60 -4.39 0.74 3.29
CA GLN A 60 -4.63 -0.55 2.65
C GLN A 60 -6.02 -1.03 2.97
N VAL A 61 -6.67 -1.63 1.97
CA VAL A 61 -7.85 -2.45 2.19
C VAL A 61 -7.41 -3.89 2.14
N VAL A 62 -7.68 -4.64 3.20
CA VAL A 62 -7.36 -6.06 3.30
C VAL A 62 -8.64 -6.89 3.40
N ARG A 63 -8.59 -8.12 2.86
CA ARG A 63 -9.66 -9.10 2.97
C ARG A 63 -9.20 -10.32 3.75
N ARG A 64 -10.01 -10.75 4.71
CA ARG A 64 -9.84 -12.00 5.42
C ARG A 64 -10.20 -13.17 4.51
N GLN A 65 -9.30 -14.13 4.39
CA GLN A 65 -9.48 -15.35 3.62
C GLN A 65 -10.21 -16.40 4.48
N PRO A 66 -10.77 -17.47 3.87
CA PRO A 66 -11.43 -18.55 4.61
C PRO A 66 -10.53 -19.22 5.67
N ASP A 67 -9.22 -19.26 5.45
CA ASP A 67 -8.22 -19.78 6.40
C ASP A 67 -7.91 -18.82 7.56
N GLY A 68 -8.54 -17.64 7.57
CA GLY A 68 -8.38 -16.61 8.59
C GLY A 68 -7.22 -15.63 8.35
N SER A 69 -6.39 -15.83 7.32
CA SER A 69 -5.33 -14.90 6.93
C SER A 69 -5.89 -13.62 6.32
N TRP A 70 -5.12 -12.53 6.31
CA TRP A 70 -5.50 -11.28 5.67
C TRP A 70 -4.62 -11.02 4.46
N LEU A 71 -5.23 -10.75 3.31
CA LEU A 71 -4.54 -10.41 2.07
C LEU A 71 -4.91 -9.00 1.62
N ARG A 72 -3.93 -8.29 1.05
CA ARG A 72 -4.12 -6.95 0.51
C ARG A 72 -5.00 -6.99 -0.75
N LEU A 73 -6.12 -6.30 -0.69
CA LEU A 73 -7.01 -6.06 -1.82
C LEU A 73 -6.58 -4.79 -2.56
N LEU A 74 -6.47 -3.69 -1.82
CA LEU A 74 -6.05 -2.37 -2.30
C LEU A 74 -4.88 -1.84 -1.47
N ASP A 75 -4.04 -1.05 -2.11
CA ASP A 75 -2.88 -0.40 -1.51
C ASP A 75 -2.70 0.99 -2.10
N GLN A 76 -2.70 2.00 -1.25
CA GLN A 76 -2.37 3.36 -1.62
C GLN A 76 -1.24 3.84 -0.71
N PRO A 77 0.03 3.75 -1.19
CA PRO A 77 1.19 4.08 -0.37
C PRO A 77 1.42 5.59 -0.23
N GLU A 78 0.84 6.39 -1.11
CA GLU A 78 1.04 7.85 -1.18
C GLU A 78 -0.30 8.57 -1.39
N PHE A 79 -0.56 9.59 -0.58
CA PHE A 79 -1.74 10.45 -0.63
C PHE A 79 -1.43 11.89 -1.05
N VAL A 80 -0.15 12.18 -1.29
CA VAL A 80 0.26 13.41 -1.95
C VAL A 80 -0.08 13.31 -3.44
N PRO A 81 -0.68 14.35 -4.05
CA PRO A 81 -0.86 14.38 -5.49
C PRO A 81 0.49 14.24 -6.19
N PRO A 82 0.57 13.53 -7.34
CA PRO A 82 1.77 13.58 -8.17
C PRO A 82 2.05 15.04 -8.50
N THR A 83 3.24 15.54 -8.14
CA THR A 83 3.66 16.86 -8.58
C THR A 83 3.68 16.82 -10.10
N ALA A 84 2.81 17.59 -10.76
CA ALA A 84 2.98 17.83 -12.18
C ALA A 84 4.30 18.58 -12.33
N ASP A 85 5.31 17.97 -12.96
CA ASP A 85 6.43 18.75 -13.50
C ASP A 85 5.80 19.84 -14.37
N ARG A 86 6.02 21.09 -13.97
CA ARG A 86 5.46 22.27 -14.61
C ARG A 86 6.50 22.89 -15.53
#